data_AF-A0A382SVT8-F1
#
_entry.id   AF-A0A382SVT8-F1
#
_cell.length_a   1.000
_cell.length_b   1.000
_cell.length_c   1.000
_cell.angle_alpha   90.00
_cell.angle_beta   90.00
_cell.angle_gamma   90.00
#
_symmetry.space_group_name_H-M   'P 1'
#
loop_
_entity.id
_entity.type
_entity.pdbx_description
1 polymer ?
#
loop_
_entity_poly.entity_id
_entity_poly.type
_entity_poly.pdbx_seq_one_letter_code
_entity_poly.pdbx_strand_id
1 'polypeptide(L)'
;MADKLPRTNGDGLPVVPMTEEQKYIFDLKGWIALPGLLSEAELEPVREHQLRFLRDRDSLPPQERDNHGGASQILLDHPVVVGVLNEILSHQSLATEDCYGFRYDHTHTSLREAGHDNFNPHGGGGFFNFEGNSHIYQMLPGRVHAGLTRVVWELNEVGPGDGGTLFLSGSHKTAFPRPESL
;
A
#
# COMPACT_ATOMS: atom_id res chain seq x y z
N MET A 1 19.76 -5.58 -19.70
CA MET A 1 19.19 -4.23 -19.92
C MET A 1 19.36 -3.48 -18.61
N ALA A 2 19.77 -2.21 -18.66
CA ALA A 2 19.83 -1.40 -17.44
C ALA A 2 18.44 -1.34 -16.80
N ASP A 3 18.40 -1.37 -15.46
CA ASP A 3 17.16 -1.23 -14.71
C ASP A 3 16.51 0.11 -15.07
N LYS A 4 15.25 0.08 -15.51
CA LYS A 4 14.51 1.26 -15.99
C LYS A 4 13.67 1.92 -14.90
N LEU A 5 13.80 1.43 -13.68
CA LEU A 5 13.05 1.94 -12.54
C LEU A 5 13.51 3.36 -12.19
N PRO A 6 12.57 4.28 -11.88
CA PRO A 6 12.90 5.60 -11.38
C PRO A 6 13.78 5.52 -10.14
N ARG A 7 14.78 6.40 -10.07
CA ARG A 7 15.72 6.46 -8.93
C ARG A 7 15.20 7.33 -7.79
N THR A 8 14.28 8.23 -8.09
CA THR A 8 13.66 9.14 -7.12
C THR A 8 12.14 9.08 -7.21
N ASN A 9 11.45 9.52 -6.16
CA ASN A 9 10.01 9.76 -6.23
C ASN A 9 9.70 11.11 -6.93
N GLY A 10 8.42 11.49 -6.98
CA GLY A 10 7.96 12.75 -7.56
C GLY A 10 8.53 14.01 -6.89
N ASP A 11 8.96 13.91 -5.63
CA ASP A 11 9.59 14.99 -4.87
C ASP A 11 11.12 14.99 -4.99
N GLY A 12 11.71 14.09 -5.78
CA GLY A 12 13.15 13.96 -5.95
C GLY A 12 13.86 13.22 -4.80
N LEU A 13 13.13 12.58 -3.88
CA LEU A 13 13.71 11.77 -2.82
C LEU A 13 14.15 10.40 -3.34
N PRO A 14 15.30 9.86 -2.91
CA PRO A 14 15.82 8.60 -3.43
C PRO A 14 14.93 7.41 -3.05
N VAL A 15 14.56 6.60 -4.04
CA VAL A 15 13.80 5.35 -3.83
C VAL A 15 14.60 4.39 -2.95
N VAL A 16 13.92 3.79 -1.97
CA VAL A 16 14.55 2.87 -1.01
C VAL A 16 14.17 1.43 -1.39
N PRO A 17 15.10 0.59 -1.87
CA PRO A 17 14.80 -0.77 -2.29
C PRO A 17 14.41 -1.66 -1.11
N MET A 18 13.64 -2.72 -1.39
CA MET A 18 13.39 -3.76 -0.40
C MET A 18 14.68 -4.47 0.00
N THR A 19 14.81 -4.74 1.29
CA THR A 19 15.81 -5.68 1.80
C THR A 19 15.44 -7.12 1.45
N GLU A 20 16.43 -8.01 1.42
CA GLU A 20 16.19 -9.44 1.19
C GLU A 20 15.26 -10.06 2.23
N GLU A 21 15.34 -9.60 3.49
CA GLU A 21 14.42 -10.01 4.54
C GLU A 21 12.98 -9.57 4.24
N GLN A 22 12.76 -8.31 3.82
CA GLN A 22 11.43 -7.84 3.45
C GLN A 22 10.86 -8.63 2.27
N LYS A 23 11.69 -8.96 1.26
CA LYS A 23 11.25 -9.79 0.11
C LYS A 23 10.82 -11.17 0.58
N TYR A 24 11.63 -11.81 1.42
CA TYR A 24 11.33 -13.12 1.98
C TYR A 24 10.05 -13.12 2.83
N ILE A 25 9.90 -12.14 3.73
CA ILE A 25 8.72 -12.02 4.59
C ILE A 25 7.47 -11.70 3.77
N PHE A 26 7.58 -10.84 2.76
CA PHE A 26 6.45 -10.53 1.87
C PHE A 26 5.99 -11.77 1.10
N ASP A 27 6.90 -12.57 0.53
CA ASP A 27 6.52 -13.84 -0.08
C ASP A 27 5.85 -14.78 0.93
N LEU A 28 6.47 -14.94 2.11
CA LEU A 28 6.00 -15.87 3.13
C LEU A 28 4.60 -15.51 3.63
N LYS A 29 4.37 -14.25 3.97
CA LYS A 29 3.15 -13.79 4.66
C LYS A 29 2.11 -13.16 3.73
N GLY A 30 2.52 -12.63 2.58
CA GLY A 30 1.68 -11.82 1.69
C GLY A 30 1.55 -10.35 2.15
N TRP A 31 2.27 -9.96 3.21
CA TRP A 31 2.27 -8.61 3.76
C TRP A 31 3.56 -8.33 4.54
N ILE A 32 3.91 -7.05 4.67
CA ILE A 32 4.98 -6.55 5.54
C ILE A 32 4.48 -5.30 6.27
N ALA A 33 4.96 -5.08 7.49
CA ALA A 33 4.78 -3.82 8.20
C ALA A 33 6.05 -2.99 8.08
N LEU A 34 5.90 -1.70 7.81
CA LEU A 34 7.00 -0.76 7.65
C LEU A 34 6.87 0.32 8.74
N PRO A 35 7.58 0.19 9.87
CA PRO A 35 7.46 1.12 10.98
C PRO A 35 8.19 2.44 10.70
N GLY A 36 7.67 3.55 11.23
CA GLY A 36 8.38 4.83 11.29
C GLY A 36 8.65 5.46 9.92
N LEU A 37 7.77 5.27 8.95
CA LEU A 37 7.92 5.89 7.62
C LEU A 37 7.65 7.40 7.62
N LEU A 38 6.84 7.90 8.56
CA LEU A 38 6.54 9.32 8.70
C LEU A 38 7.03 9.80 10.07
N SER A 39 7.71 10.93 10.08
CA SER A 39 8.00 11.67 11.31
C SER A 39 6.74 12.38 11.81
N GLU A 40 6.71 12.76 13.09
CA GLU A 40 5.57 13.51 13.64
C GLU A 40 5.31 14.83 12.89
N ALA A 41 6.40 15.48 12.43
CA ALA A 41 6.33 16.72 11.66
C ALA A 41 5.70 16.54 10.27
N GLU A 42 5.84 15.36 9.66
CA GLU A 42 5.16 15.00 8.40
C GLU A 42 3.73 14.54 8.67
N LEU A 43 3.50 13.85 9.79
CA LEU A 43 2.22 13.22 10.12
C LEU A 43 1.15 14.23 10.54
N GLU A 44 1.51 15.28 11.28
CA GLU A 44 0.55 16.29 11.74
C GLU A 44 -0.17 17.02 10.58
N PRO A 45 0.54 17.57 9.57
CA PRO A 45 -0.11 18.17 8.39
C PRO A 45 -0.99 17.19 7.62
N VAL A 46 -0.56 15.92 7.51
CA VAL A 46 -1.34 14.87 6.84
C VAL A 46 -2.64 14.60 7.59
N ARG A 47 -2.57 14.45 8.93
CA ARG A 47 -3.76 14.26 9.77
C ARG A 47 -4.72 15.45 9.66
N GLU A 48 -4.20 16.68 9.72
CA GLU A 48 -5.01 17.89 9.60
C GLU A 48 -5.74 17.91 8.25
N HIS A 49 -5.01 17.69 7.15
CA HIS A 49 -5.58 17.65 5.82
C HIS A 49 -6.65 16.55 5.69
N GLN A 50 -6.39 15.32 6.15
CA GLN A 50 -7.36 14.22 6.11
C GLN A 50 -8.62 14.50 6.92
N LEU A 51 -8.49 15.09 8.12
CA LEU A 51 -9.63 15.45 8.96
C LEU A 51 -10.46 16.58 8.34
N ARG A 52 -9.83 17.59 7.76
CA ARG A 52 -10.54 18.66 7.03
C ARG A 52 -11.19 18.12 5.77
N PHE A 53 -10.53 17.26 5.00
CA PHE A 53 -11.11 16.59 3.84
C PHE A 53 -12.40 15.82 4.21
N LEU A 54 -12.39 15.11 5.33
CA LEU A 54 -13.56 14.34 5.79
C LEU A 54 -14.69 15.21 6.36
N ARG A 55 -14.38 16.29 7.08
CA ARG A 55 -15.37 17.05 7.87
C ARG A 55 -15.79 18.38 7.27
N ASP A 56 -14.91 19.01 6.50
CA ASP A 56 -15.09 20.36 5.97
C ASP A 56 -14.33 20.51 4.63
N ARG A 57 -14.62 19.62 3.69
CA ARG A 57 -13.92 19.53 2.40
C ARG A 57 -13.87 20.86 1.64
N ASP A 58 -14.96 21.63 1.67
CA ASP A 58 -15.07 22.87 0.91
C ASP A 58 -14.24 24.03 1.49
N SER A 59 -13.73 23.86 2.72
CA SER A 59 -12.74 24.77 3.31
C SER A 59 -11.32 24.59 2.77
N LEU A 60 -11.06 23.49 2.04
CA LEU A 60 -9.78 23.24 1.38
C LEU A 60 -9.71 23.95 0.02
N PRO A 61 -8.51 24.36 -0.43
CA PRO A 61 -8.29 24.80 -1.82
C PRO A 61 -8.80 23.74 -2.81
N PRO A 62 -9.36 24.12 -3.98
CA PRO A 62 -9.97 23.16 -4.92
C PRO A 62 -9.09 21.97 -5.29
N GLN A 63 -7.78 22.18 -5.47
CA GLN A 63 -6.80 21.15 -5.81
C GLN A 63 -6.45 20.19 -4.64
N GLU A 64 -6.87 20.54 -3.41
CA GLU A 64 -6.64 19.76 -2.20
C GLU A 64 -7.93 19.08 -1.70
N ARG A 65 -9.06 19.23 -2.42
CA ARG A 65 -10.35 18.60 -2.06
C ARG A 65 -10.40 17.11 -2.38
N ASP A 66 -9.29 16.43 -2.19
CA ASP A 66 -9.10 15.02 -2.44
C ASP A 66 -8.30 14.41 -1.28
N ASN A 67 -8.53 13.15 -0.95
CA ASN A 67 -7.86 12.49 0.16
C ASN A 67 -6.35 12.28 -0.08
N HIS A 68 -5.88 12.49 -1.31
CA HIS A 68 -4.46 12.49 -1.67
C HIS A 68 -3.97 13.86 -2.17
N GLY A 69 -4.71 14.93 -1.88
CA GLY A 69 -4.28 16.31 -2.13
C GLY A 69 -3.41 16.89 -1.01
N GLY A 70 -2.93 18.12 -1.21
CA GLY A 70 -2.25 18.90 -0.19
C GLY A 70 -1.10 18.14 0.50
N ALA A 71 -1.06 18.22 1.83
CA ALA A 71 -0.06 17.53 2.63
C ALA A 71 -0.11 15.99 2.49
N SER A 72 -1.24 15.40 2.11
CA SER A 72 -1.36 13.94 1.92
C SER A 72 -0.63 13.41 0.69
N GLN A 73 -0.13 14.27 -0.20
CA GLN A 73 0.56 13.84 -1.42
C GLN A 73 1.79 12.98 -1.14
N ILE A 74 2.47 13.20 -0.01
CA ILE A 74 3.65 12.41 0.41
C ILE A 74 3.32 10.91 0.57
N LEU A 75 2.04 10.55 0.73
CA LEU A 75 1.60 9.16 0.88
C LEU A 75 1.49 8.41 -0.46
N LEU A 76 1.44 9.12 -1.59
CA LEU A 76 1.19 8.54 -2.91
C LEU A 76 2.38 7.74 -3.41
N ASP A 77 3.59 8.26 -3.20
CA ASP A 77 4.81 7.69 -3.73
C ASP A 77 5.99 7.79 -2.75
N HIS A 78 5.70 7.62 -1.46
CA HIS A 78 6.73 7.56 -0.42
C HIS A 78 7.89 6.63 -0.85
N PRO A 79 9.17 7.03 -0.74
CA PRO A 79 10.28 6.33 -1.41
C PRO A 79 10.42 4.84 -1.05
N VAL A 80 10.09 4.47 0.19
CA VAL A 80 10.07 3.06 0.63
C VAL A 80 8.92 2.28 -0.02
N VAL A 81 7.75 2.89 -0.19
CA VAL A 81 6.59 2.27 -0.85
C VAL A 81 6.88 2.09 -2.33
N VAL A 82 7.46 3.08 -3.00
CA VAL A 82 7.88 2.97 -4.40
C VAL A 82 8.87 1.82 -4.57
N GLY A 83 9.84 1.67 -3.68
CA GLY A 83 10.78 0.56 -3.73
C GLY A 83 10.12 -0.81 -3.58
N VAL A 84 9.10 -0.93 -2.71
CA VAL A 84 8.28 -2.14 -2.61
C VAL A 84 7.53 -2.41 -3.90
N LEU A 85 6.80 -1.42 -4.43
CA LEU A 85 6.00 -1.59 -5.65
C LEU A 85 6.88 -1.86 -6.89
N ASN A 86 8.08 -1.30 -6.93
CA ASN A 86 9.08 -1.60 -7.95
C ASN A 86 9.53 -3.06 -7.94
N GLU A 87 9.70 -3.65 -6.75
CA GLU A 87 10.10 -5.05 -6.60
C GLU A 87 8.97 -6.01 -6.95
N ILE A 88 7.75 -5.77 -6.44
CA ILE A 88 6.68 -6.79 -6.45
C ILE A 88 5.61 -6.56 -7.52
N LEU A 89 5.45 -5.36 -8.07
CA LEU A 89 4.28 -5.03 -8.91
C LEU A 89 4.67 -4.41 -10.25
N SER A 90 5.77 -3.64 -10.30
CA SER A 90 6.16 -2.85 -11.45
C SER A 90 6.41 -3.67 -12.72
N HIS A 91 5.79 -3.22 -13.81
CA HIS A 91 6.11 -3.68 -15.14
C HIS A 91 7.32 -2.89 -15.67
N GLN A 92 8.52 -3.30 -15.27
CA GLN A 92 9.78 -2.58 -15.50
C GLN A 92 10.03 -2.11 -16.95
N SER A 93 9.50 -2.79 -17.97
CA SER A 93 9.67 -2.33 -19.35
C SER A 93 8.95 -1.03 -19.70
N LEU A 94 7.93 -0.67 -18.89
CA LEU A 94 7.12 0.54 -19.02
C LEU A 94 7.59 1.67 -18.09
N ALA A 95 8.49 1.36 -17.16
CA ALA A 95 9.06 2.35 -16.25
C ALA A 95 10.08 3.24 -16.98
N THR A 96 10.12 4.52 -16.59
CA THR A 96 11.15 5.51 -16.92
C THR A 96 11.43 6.36 -15.68
N GLU A 97 12.42 7.26 -15.73
CA GLU A 97 12.64 8.20 -14.61
C GLU A 97 11.42 9.08 -14.33
N ASP A 98 10.62 9.38 -15.35
CA ASP A 98 9.42 10.24 -15.24
C ASP A 98 8.11 9.43 -15.11
N CYS A 99 8.18 8.09 -15.07
CA CYS A 99 7.00 7.24 -15.10
C CYS A 99 7.21 5.93 -14.32
N TYR A 100 6.38 5.71 -13.30
CA TYR A 100 6.36 4.45 -12.59
C TYR A 100 5.87 3.31 -13.49
N GLY A 101 6.46 2.12 -13.35
CA GLY A 101 5.96 0.89 -14.00
C GLY A 101 4.69 0.32 -13.37
N PHE A 102 4.07 1.07 -12.46
CA PHE A 102 2.82 0.77 -11.79
C PHE A 102 1.93 2.01 -11.80
N ARG A 103 0.63 1.81 -11.56
CA ARG A 103 -0.33 2.90 -11.45
C ARG A 103 -1.11 2.80 -10.16
N TYR A 104 -1.63 3.94 -9.76
CA TYR A 104 -2.66 4.02 -8.74
C TYR A 104 -3.98 3.47 -9.29
N ASP A 105 -4.71 2.71 -8.47
CA ASP A 105 -6.02 2.19 -8.84
C ASP A 105 -7.15 2.96 -8.17
N HIS A 106 -7.19 2.95 -6.83
CA HIS A 106 -8.12 3.73 -6.04
C HIS A 106 -7.61 3.94 -4.61
N THR A 107 -8.18 4.92 -3.91
CA THR A 107 -7.91 5.19 -2.49
C THR A 107 -9.15 5.70 -1.79
N HIS A 108 -9.11 5.66 -0.46
CA HIS A 108 -10.13 6.20 0.43
C HIS A 108 -9.50 6.43 1.80
N THR A 109 -10.07 7.37 2.55
CA THR A 109 -9.74 7.58 3.95
C THR A 109 -10.84 6.99 4.80
N SER A 110 -10.47 6.22 5.82
CA SER A 110 -11.40 5.65 6.78
C SER A 110 -11.18 6.31 8.15
N LEU A 111 -12.24 6.89 8.70
CA LEU A 111 -12.30 7.30 10.09
C LEU A 111 -13.27 6.36 10.81
N ARG A 112 -12.77 5.64 11.82
CA ARG A 112 -13.53 4.61 12.53
C ARG A 112 -13.89 5.11 13.92
N GLU A 113 -15.17 5.12 14.23
CA GLU A 113 -15.66 5.44 15.57
C GLU A 113 -15.49 4.23 16.50
N ALA A 114 -15.36 4.50 17.81
CA ALA A 114 -15.28 3.44 18.80
C ALA A 114 -16.55 2.57 18.78
N GLY A 115 -16.37 1.26 18.91
CA GLY A 115 -17.46 0.28 18.87
C GLY A 115 -17.91 -0.14 17.47
N HIS A 116 -17.26 0.35 16.41
CA HIS A 116 -17.53 -0.08 15.04
C HIS A 116 -16.85 -1.43 14.73
N ASP A 117 -17.63 -2.51 14.71
CA ASP A 117 -17.16 -3.87 14.41
C ASP A 117 -17.86 -4.45 13.18
N ASN A 118 -17.29 -4.19 12.00
CA ASN A 118 -17.75 -4.70 10.71
C ASN A 118 -16.64 -5.49 10.01
N PHE A 119 -15.79 -6.17 10.78
CA PHE A 119 -14.68 -6.92 10.22
C PHE A 119 -15.19 -8.10 9.38
N ASN A 120 -14.78 -8.16 8.11
CA ASN A 120 -15.08 -9.27 7.22
C ASN A 120 -13.83 -9.60 6.37
N PRO A 121 -13.16 -10.75 6.61
CA PRO A 121 -12.02 -11.18 5.80
C PRO A 121 -12.43 -11.37 4.33
N HIS A 122 -11.65 -10.80 3.43
CA HIS A 122 -11.85 -10.91 1.98
C HIS A 122 -10.51 -11.02 1.25
N GLY A 123 -10.56 -11.46 -0.01
CA GLY A 123 -9.37 -11.74 -0.81
C GLY A 123 -8.75 -13.12 -0.51
N GLY A 124 -7.48 -13.28 -0.89
CA GLY A 124 -6.75 -14.55 -0.84
C GLY A 124 -6.78 -15.33 -2.17
N GLY A 125 -6.05 -16.44 -2.22
CA GLY A 125 -6.00 -17.34 -3.38
C GLY A 125 -5.35 -16.75 -4.64
N GLY A 126 -4.68 -15.60 -4.53
CA GLY A 126 -4.09 -14.87 -5.66
C GLY A 126 -3.20 -15.71 -6.57
N PHE A 127 -2.51 -16.72 -6.04
CA PHE A 127 -1.69 -17.63 -6.84
C PHE A 127 -2.48 -18.48 -7.86
N PHE A 128 -3.75 -18.76 -7.56
CA PHE A 128 -4.63 -19.56 -8.42
C PHE A 128 -5.63 -18.71 -9.21
N ASN A 129 -5.51 -17.37 -9.14
CA ASN A 129 -6.34 -16.48 -9.93
C ASN A 129 -5.90 -16.52 -11.41
N PHE A 130 -6.88 -16.60 -12.31
CA PHE A 130 -6.66 -16.61 -13.76
C PHE A 130 -6.60 -15.19 -14.35
N GLU A 131 -6.15 -15.09 -15.60
CA GLU A 131 -6.12 -13.85 -16.37
C GLU A 131 -7.51 -13.19 -16.43
N GLY A 132 -7.54 -11.86 -16.24
CA GLY A 132 -8.77 -11.05 -16.23
C GLY A 132 -9.09 -10.36 -14.90
N ASN A 133 -8.35 -10.67 -13.83
CA ASN A 133 -8.35 -9.89 -12.59
C ASN A 133 -6.94 -9.40 -12.22
N SER A 134 -6.84 -8.32 -11.44
CA SER A 134 -5.55 -7.79 -10.95
C SER A 134 -5.07 -8.46 -9.67
N HIS A 135 -5.89 -9.27 -9.01
CA HIS A 135 -5.57 -9.94 -7.74
C HIS A 135 -4.70 -11.20 -7.94
N ILE A 136 -3.75 -11.16 -8.88
CA ILE A 136 -2.87 -12.29 -9.20
C ILE A 136 -1.62 -12.26 -8.32
N TYR A 137 -1.11 -13.44 -8.00
CA TYR A 137 0.19 -13.62 -7.37
C TYR A 137 1.01 -14.66 -8.14
N GLN A 138 2.20 -14.29 -8.60
CA GLN A 138 3.08 -15.19 -9.34
C GLN A 138 4.45 -15.23 -8.68
N MET A 139 5.13 -16.36 -8.81
CA MET A 139 6.46 -16.57 -8.24
C MET A 139 7.35 -17.28 -9.24
N LEU A 140 8.58 -16.81 -9.32
CA LEU A 140 9.72 -17.48 -9.92
C LEU A 140 10.84 -17.53 -8.85
N PRO A 141 11.84 -18.40 -8.98
CA PRO A 141 12.99 -18.38 -8.08
C PRO A 141 13.60 -16.96 -7.99
N GLY A 142 13.54 -16.36 -6.79
CA GLY A 142 14.06 -15.02 -6.51
C GLY A 142 13.20 -13.84 -7.01
N ARG A 143 11.98 -14.07 -7.49
CA ARG A 143 11.09 -12.98 -7.96
C ARG A 143 9.62 -13.29 -7.70
N VAL A 144 8.88 -12.28 -7.24
CA VAL A 144 7.43 -12.35 -7.08
C VAL A 144 6.76 -11.28 -7.93
N HIS A 145 5.51 -11.51 -8.31
CA HIS A 145 4.65 -10.51 -8.93
C HIS A 145 3.28 -10.53 -8.24
N ALA A 146 2.92 -9.43 -7.58
CA ALA A 146 1.62 -9.18 -6.95
C ALA A 146 0.87 -8.13 -7.78
N GLY A 147 -0.08 -8.55 -8.61
CA GLY A 147 -0.72 -7.69 -9.61
C GLY A 147 -1.57 -6.54 -9.03
N LEU A 148 -1.94 -6.64 -7.75
CA LEU A 148 -2.57 -5.57 -6.97
C LEU A 148 -2.00 -5.63 -5.56
N THR A 149 -1.50 -4.50 -5.07
CA THR A 149 -0.98 -4.36 -3.70
C THR A 149 -1.69 -3.20 -3.00
N ARG A 150 -2.18 -3.45 -1.78
CA ARG A 150 -2.78 -2.41 -0.94
C ARG A 150 -1.75 -1.87 0.04
N VAL A 151 -1.62 -0.55 0.09
CA VAL A 151 -0.84 0.17 1.10
C VAL A 151 -1.81 0.75 2.11
N VAL A 152 -1.59 0.49 3.40
CA VAL A 152 -2.41 1.01 4.49
C VAL A 152 -1.53 1.91 5.36
N TRP A 153 -1.95 3.16 5.48
CA TRP A 153 -1.33 4.14 6.37
C TRP A 153 -2.17 4.27 7.63
N GLU A 154 -1.65 3.77 8.76
CA GLU A 154 -2.23 4.07 10.06
C GLU A 154 -1.79 5.47 10.47
N LEU A 155 -2.66 6.45 10.24
CA LEU A 155 -2.35 7.85 10.55
C LEU A 155 -2.52 8.16 12.03
N ASN A 156 -3.23 7.36 12.80
CA ASN A 156 -3.31 7.46 14.26
C ASN A 156 -2.67 6.23 14.90
N GLU A 157 -2.34 6.33 16.18
CA GLU A 157 -1.93 5.16 16.95
C GLU A 157 -3.04 4.10 16.94
N VAL A 158 -2.64 2.83 16.80
CA VAL A 158 -3.54 1.67 16.85
C VAL A 158 -3.09 0.81 18.03
N GLY A 159 -3.78 0.98 19.16
CA GLY A 159 -3.53 0.24 20.38
C GLY A 159 -4.30 -1.09 20.46
N PRO A 160 -4.06 -1.89 21.50
CA PRO A 160 -4.84 -3.08 21.79
C PRO A 160 -6.33 -2.75 21.96
N GLY A 161 -7.18 -3.35 21.12
CA GLY A 161 -8.63 -3.13 21.17
C GLY A 161 -9.16 -2.06 20.22
N ASP A 162 -8.30 -1.28 19.56
CA ASP A 162 -8.71 -0.22 18.63
C ASP A 162 -9.12 -0.74 17.23
N GLY A 163 -9.02 -2.05 17.02
CA GLY A 163 -9.43 -2.72 15.79
C GLY A 163 -8.46 -2.51 14.62
N GLY A 164 -7.17 -2.78 14.80
CA GLY A 164 -6.18 -2.69 13.71
C GLY A 164 -6.48 -3.57 12.48
N THR A 165 -5.76 -3.32 11.39
CA THR A 165 -5.87 -4.18 10.18
C THR A 165 -5.41 -5.60 10.49
N LEU A 166 -6.26 -6.58 10.22
CA LEU A 166 -5.98 -8.01 10.45
C LEU A 166 -5.56 -8.70 9.15
N PHE A 167 -4.57 -9.59 9.24
CA PHE A 167 -4.03 -10.31 8.09
C PHE A 167 -4.01 -11.83 8.34
N LEU A 168 -4.51 -12.60 7.38
CA LEU A 168 -4.30 -14.05 7.32
C LEU A 168 -3.03 -14.34 6.54
N SER A 169 -1.92 -14.56 7.24
CA SER A 169 -0.61 -14.76 6.63
C SER A 169 -0.60 -15.98 5.70
N GLY A 170 -0.07 -15.80 4.49
CA GLY A 170 0.03 -16.86 3.47
C GLY A 170 -1.24 -17.07 2.65
N SER A 171 -2.36 -16.41 2.98
CA SER A 171 -3.65 -16.57 2.29
C SER A 171 -3.60 -16.21 0.80
N HIS A 172 -2.64 -15.40 0.35
CA HIS A 172 -2.44 -15.04 -1.05
C HIS A 172 -2.01 -16.22 -1.94
N LYS A 173 -1.48 -17.30 -1.35
CA LYS A 173 -1.00 -18.49 -2.08
C LYS A 173 -1.60 -19.82 -1.59
N THR A 174 -2.69 -19.78 -0.83
CA THR A 174 -3.38 -20.99 -0.37
C THR A 174 -4.11 -21.71 -1.49
N ALA A 175 -3.97 -23.04 -1.55
CA ALA A 175 -4.65 -23.89 -2.53
C ALA A 175 -6.10 -24.26 -2.15
N PHE A 176 -6.50 -23.99 -0.91
CA PHE A 176 -7.83 -24.30 -0.39
C PHE A 176 -8.59 -23.00 -0.08
N PRO A 177 -9.93 -23.01 -0.19
CA PRO A 177 -10.74 -21.86 0.20
C PRO A 177 -10.58 -21.55 1.70
N ARG A 178 -10.76 -20.28 2.06
CA ARG A 178 -10.79 -19.84 3.46
C ARG A 178 -11.92 -20.58 4.19
N PRO A 179 -11.66 -21.23 5.34
CA PRO A 179 -12.72 -21.80 6.18
C PRO A 179 -13.54 -20.70 6.86
N GLU A 180 -14.82 -20.96 7.13
CA GLU A 180 -15.74 -19.98 7.75
C GLU A 180 -15.32 -19.55 9.16
N SER A 181 -14.52 -20.36 9.86
CA SER A 181 -14.05 -20.10 11.21
C SER A 181 -12.88 -19.10 11.31
N LEU A 182 -12.34 -18.64 10.17
CA LEU A 182 -11.19 -17.73 10.10
C LEU A 182 -11.57 -16.37 9.52
#